data_AF-A0A7W1F636-F1
#
_entry.id   AF-A0A7W1F636-F1
#
_cell.length_a   1.000
_cell.length_b   1.000
_cell.length_c   1.000
_cell.angle_alpha   90.00
_cell.angle_beta   90.00
_cell.angle_gamma   90.00
#
_symmetry.space_group_name_H-M   'P 1'
#
loop_
_entity.id
_entity.type
_entity.pdbx_description
1 polymer ?
#
loop_
_entity_poly.entity_id
_entity_poly.type
_entity_poly.pdbx_seq_one_letter_code
_entity_poly.pdbx_strand_id
1 'polypeptide(L)'
;ATVAPTWARGSQILRELGVDPALLERWLAAHDQYLGGLDIADYEATRLLLALRRPHEALSRFPEQRASCADALLQLGEYRRVLDEYPEQPAVGSALWNLGRYTQALESPDPSGELLLWLYWTFGRLDEMQRVVLRPEQLGHRANILLGLDRPAEVLVDERAGGFERDRANLALGNLDACLAGSHRTVVATAMLLRGRASEVEARWPSDWKIVGLVRGYQAMDRLAGGDRTAMADLVPPCATWFDFGPDYARWQLLLVPFLRELQGDEGAFVRACQSARDTCAERYAQVVWHDARYLLGEIDADAWRAQPMRAHLDRRLALLDALLAERAGRTEEALACYRRWLGPHPFGNDPIHLRFAQWRIAQLGG
;
A
#
# COMPACT_ATOMS: atom_id res chain seq x y z
N ALA A 1 3.96 -28.56 -14.85
CA ALA A 1 2.78 -27.77 -14.44
C ALA A 1 3.17 -26.91 -13.24
N THR A 2 3.72 -25.74 -13.52
CA THR A 2 4.28 -24.80 -12.53
C THR A 2 3.17 -23.84 -12.11
N VAL A 3 2.49 -24.16 -11.01
CA VAL A 3 1.51 -23.28 -10.35
C VAL A 3 2.17 -22.68 -9.13
N ALA A 4 2.96 -21.64 -9.35
CA ALA A 4 3.41 -20.69 -8.34
C ALA A 4 3.42 -19.33 -9.06
N PRO A 5 2.39 -18.47 -8.86
CA PRO A 5 2.34 -17.61 -7.67
C PRO A 5 0.90 -17.25 -7.21
N THR A 6 0.45 -17.71 -6.04
CA THR A 6 -0.80 -17.24 -5.40
C THR A 6 -0.81 -17.46 -3.88
N TRP A 7 0.35 -17.43 -3.21
CA TRP A 7 0.46 -17.97 -1.84
C TRP A 7 -0.11 -17.06 -0.74
N ALA A 8 0.08 -15.73 -0.83
CA ALA A 8 -0.70 -14.79 -0.02
C ALA A 8 -2.21 -14.86 -0.37
N ARG A 9 -2.51 -15.19 -1.63
CA ARG A 9 -3.86 -15.42 -2.13
C ARG A 9 -4.47 -16.72 -1.62
N GLY A 10 -3.74 -17.76 -1.24
CA GLY A 10 -4.33 -19.05 -0.82
C GLY A 10 -5.11 -18.94 0.49
N SER A 11 -4.53 -18.33 1.53
CA SER A 11 -5.22 -18.08 2.80
C SER A 11 -6.32 -17.02 2.68
N GLN A 12 -6.15 -16.06 1.75
CA GLN A 12 -7.13 -15.05 1.41
C GLN A 12 -8.28 -15.64 0.58
N ILE A 13 -8.00 -16.55 -0.35
CA ILE A 13 -8.94 -17.29 -1.20
C ILE A 13 -9.74 -18.24 -0.32
N LEU A 14 -9.13 -18.99 0.60
CA LEU A 14 -9.89 -19.82 1.54
C LEU A 14 -10.84 -18.96 2.39
N ARG A 15 -10.43 -17.74 2.78
CA ARG A 15 -11.32 -16.77 3.45
C ARG A 15 -12.38 -16.16 2.54
N GLU A 16 -12.03 -15.79 1.31
CA GLU A 16 -12.93 -15.22 0.30
C GLU A 16 -13.93 -16.24 -0.22
N LEU A 17 -13.54 -17.51 -0.27
CA LEU A 17 -14.40 -18.67 -0.53
C LEU A 17 -15.25 -19.06 0.69
N GLY A 18 -15.05 -18.41 1.84
CA GLY A 18 -15.82 -18.66 3.06
C GLY A 18 -15.59 -20.06 3.63
N VAL A 19 -14.40 -20.63 3.47
CA VAL A 19 -14.07 -21.94 4.03
C VAL A 19 -14.10 -21.85 5.55
N ASP A 20 -14.98 -22.64 6.16
CA ASP A 20 -15.15 -22.75 7.60
C ASP A 20 -13.81 -23.15 8.27
N PRO A 21 -13.23 -22.32 9.16
CA PRO A 21 -12.02 -22.68 9.89
C PRO A 21 -12.13 -24.01 10.63
N ALA A 22 -13.31 -24.39 11.11
CA ALA A 22 -13.53 -25.67 11.77
C ALA A 22 -13.35 -26.86 10.82
N LEU A 23 -13.59 -26.68 9.51
CA LEU A 23 -13.29 -27.71 8.51
C LEU A 23 -11.78 -27.90 8.35
N LEU A 24 -11.01 -26.81 8.36
CA LEU A 24 -9.54 -26.86 8.27
C LEU A 24 -8.95 -27.55 9.51
N GLU A 25 -9.47 -27.25 10.70
CA GLU A 25 -9.09 -27.92 11.95
C GLU A 25 -9.41 -29.43 11.93
N ARG A 26 -10.59 -29.82 11.42
CA ARG A 26 -10.93 -31.24 11.25
C ARG A 26 -9.98 -31.95 10.29
N TRP A 27 -9.55 -31.27 9.23
CA TRP A 27 -8.57 -31.82 8.31
C TRP A 27 -7.22 -32.01 8.99
N LEU A 28 -6.74 -31.03 9.77
CA LEU A 28 -5.49 -31.16 10.54
C LEU A 28 -5.56 -32.32 11.55
N ALA A 29 -6.69 -32.49 12.23
CA ALA A 29 -6.89 -33.64 13.10
C ALA A 29 -6.84 -34.98 12.34
N ALA A 30 -7.45 -35.05 11.15
CA ALA A 30 -7.40 -36.25 10.31
C ALA A 30 -5.99 -36.53 9.76
N HIS A 31 -5.25 -35.48 9.40
CA HIS A 31 -3.84 -35.58 9.02
C HIS A 31 -3.04 -36.25 10.15
N ASP A 32 -3.19 -35.77 11.38
CA ASP A 32 -2.42 -36.25 12.53
C ASP A 32 -2.74 -37.70 12.90
N GLN A 33 -3.99 -38.10 12.66
CA GLN A 33 -4.44 -39.44 12.98
C GLN A 33 -4.06 -40.47 11.90
N TYR A 34 -4.05 -40.08 10.62
CA TYR A 34 -4.03 -41.05 9.52
C TYR A 34 -2.92 -40.82 8.48
N LEU A 35 -2.39 -39.61 8.34
CA LEU A 35 -1.55 -39.22 7.21
C LEU A 35 -0.14 -38.75 7.61
N GLY A 36 0.16 -38.66 8.91
CA GLY A 36 1.43 -38.16 9.40
C GLY A 36 2.65 -38.90 8.83
N GLY A 37 3.67 -38.13 8.44
CA GLY A 37 4.91 -38.65 7.86
C GLY A 37 4.86 -38.90 6.36
N LEU A 38 3.71 -38.64 5.71
CA LEU A 38 3.63 -38.56 4.25
C LEU A 38 3.99 -37.13 3.83
N ASP A 39 5.08 -36.97 3.08
CA ASP A 39 5.61 -35.66 2.66
C ASP A 39 4.54 -34.73 2.03
N ILE A 40 3.72 -35.28 1.12
CA ILE A 40 2.62 -34.52 0.49
C ILE A 40 1.56 -34.09 1.52
N ALA A 41 1.27 -34.92 2.51
CA ALA A 41 0.28 -34.61 3.54
C ALA A 41 0.83 -33.56 4.52
N ASP A 42 2.10 -33.69 4.92
CA ASP A 42 2.80 -32.73 5.79
C ASP A 42 2.90 -31.35 5.10
N TYR A 43 3.17 -31.32 3.79
CA TYR A 43 3.14 -30.11 2.99
C TYR A 43 1.77 -29.41 3.05
N GLU A 44 0.68 -30.13 2.77
CA GLU A 44 -0.67 -29.57 2.83
C GLU A 44 -1.08 -29.17 4.26
N ALA A 45 -0.68 -29.93 5.29
CA ALA A 45 -0.88 -29.57 6.68
C ALA A 45 -0.19 -28.24 7.04
N THR A 46 1.04 -28.06 6.57
CA THR A 46 1.79 -26.82 6.78
C THR A 46 1.08 -25.63 6.13
N ARG A 47 0.56 -25.80 4.91
CA ARG A 47 -0.25 -24.75 4.23
C ARG A 47 -1.52 -24.40 5.00
N LEU A 48 -2.20 -25.39 5.56
CA LEU A 48 -3.41 -25.15 6.37
C LEU A 48 -3.10 -24.42 7.67
N LEU A 49 -2.00 -24.75 8.36
CA LEU A 49 -1.54 -24.02 9.53
C LEU A 49 -1.26 -22.55 9.18
N LEU A 50 -0.64 -22.29 8.03
CA LEU A 50 -0.42 -20.93 7.54
C LEU A 50 -1.73 -20.19 7.21
N ALA A 51 -2.71 -20.88 6.65
CA ALA A 51 -4.04 -20.32 6.40
C ALA A 51 -4.79 -19.98 7.70
N LEU A 52 -4.60 -20.80 8.75
CA LEU A 52 -5.14 -20.63 10.09
C LEU A 52 -4.33 -19.64 10.96
N ARG A 53 -3.32 -18.95 10.41
CA ARG A 53 -2.44 -18.03 11.15
C ARG A 53 -1.72 -18.68 12.33
N ARG A 54 -1.29 -19.94 12.17
CA ARG A 54 -0.47 -20.71 13.13
C ARG A 54 0.96 -20.96 12.61
N PRO A 55 1.72 -19.91 12.19
CA PRO A 55 3.04 -20.09 11.58
C PRO A 55 4.08 -20.69 12.53
N HIS A 56 4.03 -20.40 13.84
CA HIS A 56 4.94 -21.02 14.81
C HIS A 56 4.77 -22.53 14.89
N GLU A 57 3.53 -23.02 14.76
CA GLU A 57 3.25 -24.45 14.77
C GLU A 57 3.65 -25.13 13.46
N ALA A 58 3.49 -24.43 12.33
CA ALA A 58 4.04 -24.90 11.06
C ALA A 58 5.56 -25.13 11.17
N LEU A 59 6.30 -24.18 11.75
CA LEU A 59 7.74 -24.27 11.95
C LEU A 59 8.14 -25.40 12.91
N SER A 60 7.38 -25.64 13.99
CA SER A 60 7.74 -26.65 14.98
C SER A 60 7.39 -28.07 14.54
N ARG A 61 6.27 -28.25 13.84
CA ARG A 61 5.77 -29.58 13.44
C ARG A 61 6.38 -30.10 12.16
N PHE A 62 6.67 -29.21 11.21
CA PHE A 62 7.07 -29.57 9.86
C PHE A 62 8.37 -28.86 9.43
N PRO A 63 9.47 -28.95 10.20
CA PRO A 63 10.71 -28.23 9.91
C PRO A 63 11.37 -28.64 8.58
N GLU A 64 11.08 -29.84 8.08
CA GLU A 64 11.59 -30.33 6.78
C GLU A 64 10.88 -29.68 5.58
N GLN A 65 9.71 -29.07 5.78
CA GLN A 65 8.94 -28.38 4.74
C GLN A 65 9.52 -26.98 4.50
N ARG A 66 10.76 -26.92 3.98
CA ARG A 66 11.59 -25.70 3.89
C ARG A 66 10.88 -24.51 3.23
N ALA A 67 10.19 -24.74 2.11
CA ALA A 67 9.44 -23.69 1.41
C ALA A 67 8.34 -23.09 2.30
N SER A 68 7.57 -23.95 2.97
CA SER A 68 6.50 -23.52 3.88
C SER A 68 7.02 -22.92 5.18
N CYS A 69 8.18 -23.36 5.68
CA CYS A 69 8.88 -22.73 6.80
C CYS A 69 9.32 -21.30 6.45
N ALA A 70 9.85 -21.09 5.24
CA ALA A 70 10.19 -19.75 4.77
C ALA A 70 8.93 -18.84 4.69
N ASP A 71 7.80 -19.36 4.19
CA ASP A 71 6.51 -18.64 4.20
C ASP A 71 6.00 -18.35 5.62
N ALA A 72 6.20 -19.27 6.57
CA ALA A 72 5.86 -19.07 7.97
C ALA A 72 6.66 -17.92 8.59
N LEU A 73 7.97 -17.85 8.30
CA LEU A 73 8.83 -16.75 8.75
C LEU A 73 8.44 -15.42 8.10
N LEU A 74 8.03 -15.41 6.82
CA LEU A 74 7.45 -14.21 6.20
C LEU A 74 6.21 -13.72 6.94
N GLN A 75 5.28 -14.60 7.33
CA GLN A 75 4.09 -14.21 8.09
C GLN A 75 4.41 -13.68 9.50
N LEU A 76 5.52 -14.13 10.09
CA LEU A 76 6.00 -13.66 11.39
C LEU A 76 6.80 -12.35 11.29
N GLY A 77 7.12 -11.88 10.09
CA GLY A 77 7.98 -10.71 9.88
C GLY A 77 9.48 -11.00 10.12
N GLU A 78 9.87 -12.27 10.22
CA GLU A 78 11.22 -12.74 10.49
C GLU A 78 12.06 -12.80 9.19
N TYR A 79 12.06 -11.70 8.43
CA TYR A 79 12.60 -11.67 7.07
C TYR A 79 14.10 -12.01 6.99
N ARG A 80 14.90 -11.61 7.99
CA ARG A 80 16.33 -11.92 8.02
C ARG A 80 16.59 -13.42 8.12
N ARG A 81 15.80 -14.11 8.95
CA ARG A 81 15.87 -15.58 9.07
C ARG A 81 15.54 -16.29 7.77
N VAL A 82 14.63 -15.75 6.94
CA VAL A 82 14.39 -16.29 5.59
C VAL A 82 15.66 -16.24 4.74
N LEU A 83 16.39 -15.12 4.78
CA LEU A 83 17.64 -14.97 4.01
C LEU A 83 18.75 -15.89 4.52
N ASP A 84 18.84 -16.06 5.84
CA ASP A 84 19.93 -16.81 6.47
C ASP A 84 19.69 -18.34 6.43
N GLU A 85 18.47 -18.79 6.70
CA GLU A 85 18.13 -20.22 6.83
C GLU A 85 17.60 -20.83 5.52
N TYR A 86 17.07 -20.01 4.60
CA TYR A 86 16.36 -20.45 3.39
C TYR A 86 16.74 -19.66 2.11
N PRO A 87 18.05 -19.44 1.81
CA PRO A 87 18.50 -18.58 0.70
C PRO A 87 18.11 -19.07 -0.70
N GLU A 88 17.69 -20.32 -0.84
CA GLU A 88 17.27 -20.93 -2.10
C GLU A 88 15.76 -20.87 -2.37
N GLN A 89 14.97 -20.45 -1.38
CA GLN A 89 13.51 -20.49 -1.48
C GLN A 89 12.93 -19.26 -2.21
N PRO A 90 11.82 -19.40 -2.96
CA PRO A 90 11.15 -18.26 -3.61
C PRO A 90 10.76 -17.12 -2.65
N ALA A 91 10.58 -17.45 -1.36
CA ALA A 91 10.31 -16.50 -0.28
C ALA A 91 11.40 -15.43 -0.11
N VAL A 92 12.63 -15.68 -0.58
CA VAL A 92 13.77 -14.73 -0.49
C VAL A 92 13.46 -13.41 -1.15
N GLY A 93 12.82 -13.41 -2.34
CA GLY A 93 12.44 -12.17 -3.01
C GLY A 93 11.51 -11.31 -2.13
N SER A 94 10.50 -11.94 -1.52
CA SER A 94 9.56 -11.27 -0.62
C SER A 94 10.24 -10.78 0.66
N ALA A 95 11.18 -11.55 1.22
CA ALA A 95 11.96 -11.12 2.38
C ALA A 95 12.83 -9.90 2.06
N LEU A 96 13.54 -9.92 0.93
CA LEU A 96 14.36 -8.80 0.46
C LEU A 96 13.50 -7.55 0.21
N TRP A 97 12.33 -7.71 -0.40
CA TRP A 97 11.36 -6.64 -0.59
C TRP A 97 10.93 -6.01 0.75
N ASN A 98 10.56 -6.83 1.73
CA ASN A 98 10.11 -6.35 3.03
C ASN A 98 11.22 -5.69 3.85
N LEU A 99 12.49 -6.06 3.61
CA LEU A 99 13.67 -5.43 4.24
C LEU A 99 14.16 -4.16 3.52
N GLY A 100 13.52 -3.72 2.44
CA GLY A 100 14.00 -2.57 1.68
C GLY A 100 15.11 -2.88 0.67
N ARG A 101 15.51 -4.15 0.49
CA ARG A 101 16.64 -4.58 -0.34
C ARG A 101 16.22 -4.86 -1.78
N TYR A 102 15.57 -3.87 -2.41
CA TYR A 102 14.86 -4.05 -3.69
C TYR A 102 15.72 -4.49 -4.87
N THR A 103 16.94 -3.97 -5.00
CA THR A 103 17.85 -4.38 -6.09
C THR A 103 18.18 -5.87 -5.97
N GLN A 104 18.41 -6.35 -4.75
CA GLN A 104 18.67 -7.77 -4.52
C GLN A 104 17.42 -8.62 -4.74
N ALA A 105 16.23 -8.09 -4.41
CA ALA A 105 14.97 -8.79 -4.69
C ALA A 105 14.77 -9.01 -6.20
N LEU A 106 15.14 -8.02 -7.05
CA LEU A 106 15.13 -8.15 -8.51
C LEU A 106 16.12 -9.21 -9.02
N GLU A 107 17.25 -9.37 -8.35
CA GLU A 107 18.31 -10.33 -8.69
C GLU A 107 18.07 -11.73 -8.09
N SER A 108 17.02 -11.88 -7.27
CA SER A 108 16.74 -13.16 -6.61
C SER A 108 16.38 -14.26 -7.64
N PRO A 109 16.63 -15.56 -7.34
CA PRO A 109 16.50 -16.65 -8.31
C PRO A 109 15.08 -16.89 -8.86
N ASP A 110 14.05 -16.39 -8.17
CA ASP A 110 12.65 -16.47 -8.59
C ASP A 110 11.87 -15.30 -7.98
N PRO A 111 11.99 -14.07 -8.53
CA PRO A 111 11.08 -13.02 -8.14
C PRO A 111 9.74 -13.45 -8.72
N SER A 112 8.89 -14.06 -7.88
CA SER A 112 7.58 -14.54 -8.30
C SER A 112 6.91 -13.54 -9.23
N GLY A 113 6.18 -14.01 -10.25
CA GLY A 113 5.69 -13.14 -11.32
C GLY A 113 4.98 -11.87 -10.81
N GLU A 114 4.25 -11.95 -9.69
CA GLU A 114 3.63 -10.79 -9.04
C GLU A 114 4.64 -9.87 -8.34
N LEU A 115 5.58 -10.41 -7.56
CA LEU A 115 6.63 -9.62 -6.90
C LEU A 115 7.49 -8.87 -7.91
N LEU A 116 7.86 -9.50 -9.02
CA LEU A 116 8.63 -8.87 -10.08
C LEU A 116 7.90 -7.65 -10.66
N LEU A 117 6.58 -7.75 -10.82
CA LEU A 117 5.74 -6.65 -11.29
C LEU A 117 5.68 -5.53 -10.26
N TRP A 118 5.56 -5.85 -8.97
CA TRP A 118 5.66 -4.85 -7.88
C TRP A 118 7.03 -4.18 -7.83
N LEU A 119 8.12 -4.93 -8.06
CA LEU A 119 9.46 -4.37 -8.14
C LEU A 119 9.61 -3.40 -9.31
N TYR A 120 9.23 -3.80 -10.53
CA TYR A 120 9.30 -2.90 -11.68
C TYR A 120 8.44 -1.66 -11.49
N TRP A 121 7.23 -1.84 -10.98
CA TRP A 121 6.34 -0.76 -10.59
C TRP A 121 7.04 0.21 -9.63
N THR A 122 7.62 -0.32 -8.55
CA THR A 122 8.30 0.46 -7.52
C THR A 122 9.48 1.23 -8.07
N PHE A 123 10.28 0.64 -8.94
CA PHE A 123 11.42 1.31 -9.57
C PHE A 123 11.04 2.25 -10.72
N GLY A 124 9.75 2.39 -11.06
CA GLY A 124 9.31 3.15 -12.22
C GLY A 124 9.77 2.55 -13.55
N ARG A 125 10.15 1.27 -13.57
CA ARG A 125 10.60 0.51 -14.75
C ARG A 125 9.38 -0.03 -15.52
N LEU A 126 8.41 0.82 -15.79
CA LEU A 126 7.11 0.44 -16.37
C LEU A 126 7.25 -0.16 -17.78
N ASP A 127 8.23 0.29 -18.56
CA ASP A 127 8.54 -0.29 -19.87
C ASP A 127 9.01 -1.75 -19.76
N GLU A 128 9.78 -2.07 -18.73
CA GLU A 128 10.23 -3.44 -18.49
C GLU A 128 9.11 -4.31 -17.93
N MET A 129 8.29 -3.75 -17.04
CA MET A 129 7.06 -4.38 -16.59
C MET A 129 6.18 -4.78 -17.78
N GLN A 130 6.01 -3.88 -18.76
CA GLN A 130 5.26 -4.15 -19.98
C GLN A 130 5.84 -5.30 -20.82
N ARG A 131 7.18 -5.44 -20.87
CA ARG A 131 7.84 -6.54 -21.57
C ARG A 131 7.71 -7.89 -20.86
N VAL A 132 7.49 -7.89 -19.55
CA VAL A 132 7.33 -9.13 -18.77
C VAL A 132 5.86 -9.57 -18.68
N VAL A 133 4.91 -8.62 -18.73
CA VAL A 133 3.46 -8.91 -18.83
C VAL A 133 3.11 -9.34 -20.27
N LEU A 134 3.58 -10.52 -20.67
CA LEU A 134 3.27 -11.13 -21.97
C LEU A 134 2.27 -12.27 -21.88
N ARG A 135 1.99 -12.77 -20.67
CA ARG A 135 1.11 -13.92 -20.51
C ARG A 135 -0.36 -13.49 -20.36
N PRO A 136 -1.32 -14.16 -21.02
CA PRO A 136 -2.75 -13.86 -20.91
C PRO A 136 -3.27 -13.80 -19.46
N GLU A 137 -2.75 -14.65 -18.57
CA GLU A 137 -3.14 -14.68 -17.16
C GLU A 137 -2.69 -13.45 -16.36
N GLN A 138 -1.73 -12.67 -16.88
CA GLN A 138 -1.20 -11.47 -16.24
C GLN A 138 -1.82 -10.18 -16.78
N LEU A 139 -2.86 -10.27 -17.62
CA LEU A 139 -3.44 -9.10 -18.29
C LEU A 139 -4.04 -8.05 -17.35
N GLY A 140 -4.47 -8.41 -16.14
CA GLY A 140 -4.85 -7.43 -15.10
C GLY A 140 -3.71 -6.47 -14.74
N HIS A 141 -2.45 -6.92 -14.85
CA HIS A 141 -1.29 -6.07 -14.62
C HIS A 141 -1.04 -5.07 -15.76
N ARG A 142 -1.48 -5.36 -16.99
CA ARG A 142 -1.38 -4.41 -18.11
C ARG A 142 -2.16 -3.14 -17.81
N ALA A 143 -3.38 -3.27 -17.29
CA ALA A 143 -4.17 -2.11 -16.93
C ALA A 143 -3.50 -1.29 -15.80
N ASN A 144 -2.88 -1.95 -14.81
CA ASN A 144 -2.08 -1.26 -13.79
C ASN A 144 -0.86 -0.53 -14.39
N ILE A 145 -0.15 -1.13 -15.36
CA ILE A 145 0.94 -0.48 -16.10
C ILE A 145 0.44 0.76 -16.83
N LEU A 146 -0.67 0.65 -17.57
CA LEU A 146 -1.25 1.75 -18.32
C LEU A 146 -1.68 2.89 -17.41
N LEU A 147 -2.29 2.59 -16.27
CA LEU A 147 -2.53 3.61 -15.23
C LEU A 147 -1.19 4.25 -14.83
N GLY A 148 -0.14 3.49 -14.53
CA GLY A 148 1.14 4.06 -14.12
C GLY A 148 1.85 4.93 -15.13
N LEU A 149 1.64 4.65 -16.41
CA LEU A 149 2.15 5.44 -17.52
C LEU A 149 1.28 6.68 -17.82
N ASP A 150 0.30 6.99 -16.96
CA ASP A 150 -0.68 8.07 -17.16
C ASP A 150 -1.50 7.91 -18.44
N ARG A 151 -1.88 6.66 -18.74
CA ARG A 151 -2.69 6.28 -19.91
C ARG A 151 -4.03 5.65 -19.49
N PRO A 152 -4.81 6.27 -18.58
CA PRO A 152 -6.06 5.66 -18.08
C PRO A 152 -7.11 5.46 -19.18
N ALA A 153 -7.13 6.31 -20.22
CA ALA A 153 -8.05 6.14 -21.35
C ALA A 153 -7.86 4.80 -22.09
N GLU A 154 -6.63 4.28 -22.13
CA GLU A 154 -6.34 3.01 -22.78
C GLU A 154 -6.84 1.81 -21.99
N VAL A 155 -6.95 1.94 -20.67
CA VAL A 155 -7.54 0.91 -19.81
C VAL A 155 -9.03 0.73 -20.11
N LEU A 156 -9.73 1.82 -20.43
CA LEU A 156 -11.17 1.78 -20.71
C LEU A 156 -11.51 1.07 -22.02
N VAL A 157 -10.61 1.11 -23.00
CA VAL A 157 -10.77 0.40 -24.28
C VAL A 157 -10.12 -0.98 -24.28
N ASP A 158 -9.39 -1.34 -23.21
CA ASP A 158 -8.86 -2.70 -23.06
C ASP A 158 -9.97 -3.65 -22.61
N GLU A 159 -10.43 -4.50 -23.52
CA GLU A 159 -11.46 -5.51 -23.26
C GLU A 159 -11.06 -6.47 -22.14
N ARG A 160 -9.76 -6.62 -21.87
CA ARG A 160 -9.19 -7.51 -20.85
C ARG A 160 -9.08 -6.84 -19.48
N ALA A 161 -9.26 -5.53 -19.38
CA ALA A 161 -9.25 -4.83 -18.09
C ALA A 161 -10.43 -5.29 -17.24
N GLY A 162 -10.16 -5.65 -15.98
CA GLY A 162 -11.18 -6.00 -15.01
C GLY A 162 -12.01 -4.78 -14.60
N GLY A 163 -13.15 -5.04 -13.93
CA GLY A 163 -14.02 -3.98 -13.43
C GLY A 163 -13.28 -3.03 -12.48
N PHE A 164 -12.41 -3.57 -11.62
CA PHE A 164 -11.61 -2.76 -10.71
C PHE A 164 -10.68 -1.78 -11.44
N GLU A 165 -9.94 -2.25 -12.44
CA GLU A 165 -9.00 -1.42 -13.18
C GLU A 165 -9.72 -0.37 -14.03
N ARG A 166 -10.89 -0.70 -14.59
CA ARG A 166 -11.76 0.27 -15.28
C ARG A 166 -12.33 1.32 -14.33
N ASP A 167 -12.75 0.91 -13.13
CA ASP A 167 -13.22 1.85 -12.10
C ASP A 167 -12.09 2.83 -11.72
N ARG A 168 -10.85 2.35 -11.55
CA ARG A 168 -9.67 3.21 -11.29
C ARG A 168 -9.35 4.14 -12.45
N ALA A 169 -9.43 3.65 -13.69
CA ALA A 169 -9.22 4.46 -14.88
C ALA A 169 -10.26 5.58 -15.01
N ASN A 170 -11.53 5.27 -14.74
CA ASN A 170 -12.58 6.28 -14.67
C ASN A 170 -12.32 7.31 -13.56
N LEU A 171 -11.86 6.87 -12.39
CA LEU A 171 -11.53 7.77 -11.30
C LEU A 171 -10.38 8.72 -11.67
N ALA A 172 -9.33 8.19 -12.31
CA ALA A 172 -8.18 8.97 -12.78
C ALA A 172 -8.58 10.02 -13.84
N LEU A 173 -9.53 9.69 -14.71
CA LEU A 173 -10.09 10.60 -15.71
C LEU A 173 -11.13 11.58 -15.16
N GLY A 174 -11.51 11.47 -13.88
CA GLY A 174 -12.56 12.28 -13.28
C GLY A 174 -13.98 11.88 -13.70
N ASN A 175 -14.17 10.71 -14.30
CA ASN A 175 -15.46 10.14 -14.69
C ASN A 175 -16.20 9.57 -13.46
N LEU A 176 -16.55 10.44 -12.51
CA LEU A 176 -17.11 10.02 -11.22
C LEU A 176 -18.42 9.25 -11.37
N ASP A 177 -19.27 9.60 -12.35
CA ASP A 177 -20.55 8.91 -12.56
C ASP A 177 -20.37 7.46 -13.04
N ALA A 178 -19.37 7.21 -13.89
CA ALA A 178 -18.98 5.86 -14.28
C ALA A 178 -18.47 5.06 -13.09
N CYS A 179 -17.67 5.69 -12.21
CA CYS A 179 -17.20 5.05 -10.98
C CYS A 179 -18.35 4.66 -10.05
N LEU A 180 -19.40 5.48 -9.96
CA LEU A 180 -20.57 5.20 -9.10
C LEU A 180 -21.38 3.99 -9.58
N ALA A 181 -21.37 3.72 -10.89
CA ALA A 181 -21.94 2.51 -11.50
C ALA A 181 -20.99 1.29 -11.42
N GLY A 182 -19.77 1.49 -10.96
CA GLY A 182 -18.74 0.47 -10.81
C GLY A 182 -19.05 -0.57 -9.73
N SER A 183 -18.16 -1.56 -9.62
CA SER A 183 -18.32 -2.69 -8.70
C SER A 183 -17.32 -2.67 -7.56
N HIS A 184 -16.19 -1.95 -7.72
CA HIS A 184 -15.15 -1.94 -6.71
C HIS A 184 -15.45 -0.93 -5.60
N ARG A 185 -15.87 -1.44 -4.44
CA ARG A 185 -16.39 -0.66 -3.29
C ARG A 185 -15.52 0.54 -2.91
N THR A 186 -14.20 0.38 -2.81
CA THR A 186 -13.29 1.49 -2.44
C THR A 186 -13.25 2.60 -3.49
N VAL A 187 -13.35 2.25 -4.78
CA VAL A 187 -13.36 3.24 -5.86
C VAL A 187 -14.70 3.97 -5.89
N VAL A 188 -15.80 3.23 -5.73
CA VAL A 188 -17.15 3.81 -5.58
C VAL A 188 -17.20 4.76 -4.37
N ALA A 189 -16.72 4.33 -3.21
CA ALA A 189 -16.66 5.15 -2.00
C ALA A 189 -15.84 6.42 -2.22
N THR A 190 -14.67 6.31 -2.87
CA THR A 190 -13.84 7.46 -3.21
C THR A 190 -14.57 8.43 -4.14
N ALA A 191 -15.22 7.94 -5.20
CA ALA A 191 -16.01 8.78 -6.09
C ALA A 191 -17.19 9.47 -5.37
N MET A 192 -17.86 8.77 -4.45
CA MET A 192 -18.92 9.35 -3.60
C MET A 192 -18.36 10.46 -2.70
N LEU A 193 -17.20 10.26 -2.06
CA LEU A 193 -16.54 11.28 -1.23
C LEU A 193 -16.16 12.52 -2.05
N LEU A 194 -15.61 12.33 -3.25
CA LEU A 194 -15.29 13.43 -4.17
C LEU A 194 -16.53 14.22 -4.61
N ARG A 195 -17.72 13.61 -4.56
CA ARG A 195 -19.03 14.27 -4.78
C ARG A 195 -19.64 14.85 -3.50
N GLY A 196 -18.96 14.80 -2.35
CA GLY A 196 -19.46 15.28 -1.06
C GLY A 196 -20.52 14.38 -0.42
N ARG A 197 -20.61 13.10 -0.81
CA ARG A 197 -21.65 12.14 -0.35
C ARG A 197 -21.17 11.28 0.82
N ALA A 198 -20.45 11.87 1.79
CA ALA A 198 -19.82 11.13 2.89
C ALA A 198 -20.81 10.31 3.74
N SER A 199 -21.95 10.89 4.12
CA SER A 199 -22.96 10.19 4.92
C SER A 199 -23.57 8.99 4.20
N GLU A 200 -23.67 9.03 2.87
CA GLU A 200 -24.17 7.90 2.08
C GLU A 200 -23.15 6.77 1.99
N VAL A 201 -21.85 7.08 1.97
CA VAL A 201 -20.78 6.06 2.03
C VAL A 201 -20.84 5.31 3.36
N GLU A 202 -20.96 6.04 4.47
CA GLU A 202 -21.07 5.46 5.81
C GLU A 202 -22.31 4.58 5.94
N ALA A 203 -23.47 5.04 5.45
CA ALA A 203 -24.70 4.26 5.45
C ALA A 203 -24.62 2.99 4.59
N ARG A 204 -23.90 3.05 3.46
CA ARG A 204 -23.77 1.91 2.53
C ARG A 204 -22.80 0.84 3.04
N TRP A 205 -21.76 1.22 3.78
CA TRP A 205 -20.74 0.29 4.28
C TRP A 205 -20.39 0.55 5.76
N PRO A 206 -21.34 0.43 6.70
CA PRO A 206 -21.15 0.84 8.09
C PRO A 206 -20.14 -0.02 8.87
N SER A 207 -19.83 -1.22 8.38
CA SER A 207 -18.91 -2.17 9.01
C SER A 207 -17.62 -2.39 8.21
N ASP A 208 -17.46 -1.77 7.04
CA ASP A 208 -16.23 -1.88 6.26
C ASP A 208 -15.21 -0.90 6.83
N TRP A 209 -14.36 -1.41 7.71
CA TRP A 209 -13.40 -0.60 8.47
C TRP A 209 -12.47 0.26 7.59
N LYS A 210 -12.14 -0.18 6.36
CA LYS A 210 -11.32 0.61 5.42
C LYS A 210 -12.11 1.79 4.90
N ILE A 211 -13.35 1.56 4.47
CA ILE A 211 -14.23 2.62 3.97
C ILE A 211 -14.61 3.59 5.10
N VAL A 212 -14.93 3.08 6.29
CA VAL A 212 -15.22 3.89 7.49
C VAL A 212 -14.02 4.77 7.86
N GLY A 213 -12.80 4.22 7.84
CA GLY A 213 -11.58 4.98 8.07
C GLY A 213 -11.39 6.11 7.04
N LEU A 214 -11.64 5.80 5.77
CA LEU A 214 -11.57 6.79 4.68
C LEU A 214 -12.59 7.93 4.86
N VAL A 215 -13.85 7.60 5.19
CA VAL A 215 -14.92 8.57 5.45
C VAL A 215 -14.58 9.46 6.64
N ARG A 216 -14.14 8.88 7.76
CA ARG A 216 -13.76 9.62 8.96
C ARG A 216 -12.60 10.58 8.69
N GLY A 217 -11.55 10.11 8.03
CA GLY A 217 -10.42 10.95 7.66
C GLY A 217 -10.83 12.10 6.74
N TYR A 218 -11.71 11.84 5.78
CA TYR A 218 -12.26 12.85 4.88
C TYR A 218 -13.09 13.91 5.63
N GLN A 219 -14.04 13.48 6.49
CA GLN A 219 -14.87 14.38 7.29
C GLN A 219 -14.05 15.17 8.32
N ALA A 220 -13.01 14.56 8.88
CA ALA A 220 -12.08 15.23 9.78
C ALA A 220 -11.33 16.35 9.06
N MET A 221 -10.93 16.17 7.80
CA MET A 221 -10.35 17.24 6.99
C MET A 221 -11.33 18.39 6.74
N ASP A 222 -12.60 18.10 6.44
CA ASP A 222 -13.63 19.15 6.27
C ASP A 222 -13.85 19.94 7.58
N ARG A 223 -13.87 19.25 8.73
CA ARG A 223 -13.99 19.89 10.05
C ARG A 223 -12.76 20.73 10.42
N LEU A 224 -11.56 20.22 10.16
CA LEU A 224 -10.32 20.99 10.33
C LEU A 224 -10.31 22.23 9.44
N ALA A 225 -10.80 22.12 8.21
CA ALA A 225 -10.95 23.26 7.31
C ALA A 225 -11.94 24.30 7.84
N GLY A 226 -12.98 23.88 8.56
CA GLY A 226 -13.91 24.73 9.29
C GLY A 226 -13.41 25.25 10.65
N GLY A 227 -12.17 24.93 11.05
CA GLY A 227 -11.56 25.39 12.30
C GLY A 227 -11.77 24.49 13.52
N ASP A 228 -12.44 23.33 13.38
CA ASP A 228 -12.56 22.35 14.46
C ASP A 228 -11.24 21.60 14.64
N ARG A 229 -10.44 22.06 15.61
CA ARG A 229 -9.14 21.45 15.93
C ARG A 229 -9.26 20.05 16.53
N THR A 230 -10.40 19.71 17.13
CA THR A 230 -10.61 18.41 17.80
C THR A 230 -10.69 17.25 16.81
N ALA A 231 -11.06 17.53 15.56
CA ALA A 231 -11.09 16.57 14.46
C ALA A 231 -9.74 15.92 14.14
N MET A 232 -8.63 16.44 14.67
CA MET A 232 -7.31 15.80 14.57
C MET A 232 -7.28 14.37 15.12
N ALA A 233 -8.07 14.07 16.15
CA ALA A 233 -8.15 12.73 16.74
C ALA A 233 -8.73 11.70 15.76
N ASP A 234 -9.56 12.15 14.82
CA ASP A 234 -10.23 11.30 13.84
C ASP A 234 -9.39 11.06 12.57
N LEU A 235 -8.25 11.76 12.43
CA LEU A 235 -7.27 11.52 11.37
C LEU A 235 -6.35 10.33 11.62
N VAL A 236 -6.42 9.72 12.81
CA VAL A 236 -5.66 8.51 13.16
C VAL A 236 -6.64 7.33 13.13
N PRO A 237 -6.61 6.47 12.10
CA PRO A 237 -7.52 5.34 12.05
C PRO A 237 -7.25 4.35 13.18
N PRO A 238 -8.30 3.69 13.67
CA PRO A 238 -8.21 2.72 14.76
C PRO A 238 -7.48 1.41 14.39
N CYS A 239 -6.96 1.25 13.16
CA CYS A 239 -6.32 0.00 12.76
C CYS A 239 -4.84 -0.06 13.18
N ALA A 240 -4.54 -0.95 14.13
CA ALA A 240 -3.19 -1.20 14.63
C ALA A 240 -2.26 -1.93 13.63
N THR A 241 -2.73 -2.33 12.44
CA THR A 241 -1.91 -3.05 11.44
C THR A 241 -1.48 -2.11 10.31
N TRP A 242 -0.41 -1.35 10.59
CA TRP A 242 0.21 -0.38 9.68
C TRP A 242 0.69 -0.99 8.35
N PHE A 243 0.87 -2.32 8.33
CA PHE A 243 1.43 -3.06 7.20
C PHE A 243 0.52 -3.12 5.96
N ASP A 244 -0.80 -2.95 6.11
CA ASP A 244 -1.75 -3.19 5.01
C ASP A 244 -2.00 -1.97 4.10
N PHE A 245 -1.54 -0.77 4.48
CA PHE A 245 -1.93 0.48 3.80
C PHE A 245 -0.87 1.12 2.90
N GLY A 246 0.29 0.48 2.76
CA GLY A 246 1.34 0.95 1.85
C GLY A 246 1.99 2.29 2.27
N PRO A 247 2.93 2.80 1.46
CA PRO A 247 3.74 3.97 1.81
C PRO A 247 2.97 5.28 1.89
N ASP A 248 1.89 5.45 1.12
CA ASP A 248 1.13 6.71 1.08
C ASP A 248 0.37 6.96 2.39
N TYR A 249 -0.21 5.90 2.97
CA TYR A 249 -0.85 6.00 4.27
C TYR A 249 0.15 6.19 5.41
N ALA A 250 1.30 5.51 5.35
CA ALA A 250 2.38 5.75 6.31
C ALA A 250 2.86 7.20 6.24
N ARG A 251 2.97 7.80 5.04
CA ARG A 251 3.26 9.23 4.86
C ARG A 251 2.20 10.12 5.52
N TRP A 252 0.92 9.79 5.32
CA TRP A 252 -0.18 10.54 5.95
C TRP A 252 -0.03 10.57 7.47
N GLN A 253 0.13 9.40 8.11
CA GLN A 253 0.22 9.29 9.57
C GLN A 253 1.52 9.84 10.15
N LEU A 254 2.65 9.57 9.50
CA LEU A 254 3.97 9.88 10.06
C LEU A 254 4.46 11.28 9.72
N LEU A 255 3.94 11.90 8.65
CA LEU A 255 4.42 13.22 8.21
C LEU A 255 3.29 14.25 8.16
N LEU A 256 2.17 13.96 7.51
CA LEU A 256 1.11 14.96 7.32
C LEU A 256 0.31 15.26 8.59
N VAL A 257 -0.11 14.25 9.36
CA VAL A 257 -0.80 14.47 10.64
C VAL A 257 0.07 15.27 11.63
N PRO A 258 1.36 14.96 11.84
CA PRO A 258 2.25 15.77 12.67
C PRO A 258 2.46 17.19 12.15
N PHE A 259 2.52 17.39 10.83
CA PHE A 259 2.53 18.72 10.23
C PHE A 259 1.29 19.53 10.61
N LEU A 260 0.10 18.92 10.53
CA LEU A 260 -1.15 19.56 10.94
C LEU A 260 -1.18 19.92 12.44
N ARG A 261 -0.60 19.05 13.30
CA ARG A 261 -0.47 19.34 14.74
C ARG A 261 0.43 20.54 15.00
N GLU A 262 1.53 20.67 14.26
CA GLU A 262 2.42 21.83 14.34
C GLU A 262 1.67 23.12 13.95
N LEU A 263 0.87 23.10 12.88
CA LEU A 263 0.00 24.22 12.50
C LEU A 263 -1.05 24.59 13.57
N GLN A 264 -1.38 23.66 14.47
CA GLN A 264 -2.30 23.88 15.59
C GLN A 264 -1.62 24.33 16.89
N GLY A 265 -0.29 24.44 16.90
CA GLY A 265 0.50 24.91 18.03
C GLY A 265 1.25 23.82 18.80
N ASP A 266 1.23 22.56 18.36
CA ASP A 266 2.14 21.53 18.90
C ASP A 266 3.54 21.73 18.31
N GLU A 267 4.28 22.67 18.88
CA GLU A 267 5.59 23.08 18.39
C GLU A 267 6.56 21.89 18.29
N GLY A 268 7.16 21.72 17.11
CA GLY A 268 8.12 20.66 16.82
C GLY A 268 7.51 19.28 16.58
N ALA A 269 6.18 19.13 16.55
CA ALA A 269 5.51 17.86 16.25
C ALA A 269 6.01 17.26 14.92
N PHE A 270 6.17 18.09 13.89
CA PHE A 270 6.60 17.62 12.58
C PHE A 270 8.04 17.13 12.60
N VAL A 271 8.95 17.88 13.24
CA VAL A 271 10.37 17.50 13.34
C VAL A 271 10.54 16.21 14.13
N ARG A 272 9.87 16.07 15.28
CA ARG A 272 9.91 14.84 16.09
C ARG A 272 9.41 13.63 15.31
N ALA A 273 8.34 13.81 14.53
CA ALA A 273 7.80 12.73 13.71
C ALA A 273 8.73 12.34 12.54
N CYS A 274 9.36 13.33 11.87
CA CYS A 274 10.36 13.05 10.85
C CYS A 274 11.56 12.29 11.44
N GLN A 275 12.06 12.68 12.61
CA GLN A 275 13.15 11.96 13.30
C GLN A 275 12.76 10.51 13.61
N SER A 276 11.57 10.30 14.17
CA SER A 276 11.04 8.97 14.44
C SER A 276 10.92 8.12 13.16
N ALA A 277 10.41 8.70 12.07
CA ALA A 277 10.29 8.01 10.79
C ALA A 277 11.66 7.67 10.19
N ARG A 278 12.64 8.59 10.25
CA ARG A 278 14.04 8.33 9.85
C ARG A 278 14.62 7.15 10.64
N ASP A 279 14.35 7.07 11.94
CA ASP A 279 14.95 6.05 12.81
C ASP A 279 14.26 4.68 12.68
N THR A 280 12.98 4.65 12.32
CA THR A 280 12.16 3.42 12.34
C THR A 280 11.74 2.89 10.97
N CYS A 281 11.85 3.68 9.90
CA CYS A 281 11.35 3.31 8.56
C CYS A 281 12.46 2.96 7.55
N ALA A 282 13.73 2.87 7.96
CA ALA A 282 14.85 2.56 7.06
C ALA A 282 14.71 1.19 6.35
N GLU A 283 13.96 0.26 6.92
CA GLU A 283 13.67 -1.07 6.35
C GLU A 283 12.16 -1.28 6.14
N ARG A 284 11.35 -0.21 6.09
CA ARG A 284 9.87 -0.32 5.96
C ARG A 284 9.36 0.51 4.78
N TYR A 285 8.17 0.14 4.28
CA TYR A 285 7.40 0.94 3.31
C TYR A 285 8.19 1.38 2.07
N ALA A 286 9.00 0.51 1.47
CA ALA A 286 9.82 0.89 0.33
C ALA A 286 10.82 2.01 0.58
N GLN A 287 11.18 2.23 1.85
CA GLN A 287 12.01 3.34 2.31
C GLN A 287 11.48 4.71 1.89
N VAL A 288 10.22 4.80 1.44
CA VAL A 288 9.62 6.03 0.94
C VAL A 288 9.56 7.05 2.06
N VAL A 289 8.93 6.67 3.18
CA VAL A 289 8.78 7.55 4.34
C VAL A 289 10.14 7.89 4.96
N TRP A 290 11.11 6.97 4.88
CA TRP A 290 12.48 7.22 5.34
C TRP A 290 13.18 8.31 4.52
N HIS A 291 13.14 8.22 3.18
CA HIS A 291 13.68 9.27 2.32
C HIS A 291 12.91 10.58 2.47
N ASP A 292 11.58 10.53 2.52
CA ASP A 292 10.72 11.71 2.74
C ASP A 292 11.13 12.42 4.04
N ALA A 293 11.29 11.70 5.14
CA ALA A 293 11.72 12.24 6.43
C ALA A 293 13.11 12.87 6.38
N ARG A 294 14.09 12.20 5.76
CA ARG A 294 15.47 12.73 5.62
C ARG A 294 15.51 14.00 4.78
N TYR A 295 14.72 14.06 3.71
CA TYR A 295 14.58 15.26 2.89
C TYR A 295 13.95 16.41 3.68
N LEU A 296 12.86 16.13 4.41
CA LEU A 296 12.19 17.13 5.26
C LEU A 296 13.05 17.62 6.43
N LEU A 297 14.01 16.82 6.89
CA LEU A 297 15.01 17.20 7.89
C LEU A 297 16.23 17.94 7.29
N GLY A 298 16.33 18.03 5.96
CA GLY A 298 17.49 18.61 5.27
C GLY A 298 18.75 17.76 5.33
N GLU A 299 18.64 16.47 5.67
CA GLU A 299 19.78 15.53 5.72
C GLU A 299 20.20 15.04 4.32
N ILE A 300 19.30 15.13 3.34
CA ILE A 300 19.54 14.83 1.93
C ILE A 300 18.91 15.93 1.07
N ASP A 301 19.53 16.22 -0.07
CA ASP A 301 18.97 17.13 -1.07
C ASP A 301 17.96 16.42 -2.00
N ALA A 302 17.41 17.17 -2.96
CA ALA A 302 16.42 16.64 -3.89
C ALA A 302 16.98 15.58 -4.84
N ASP A 303 18.27 15.65 -5.20
CA ASP A 303 18.90 14.68 -6.11
C ASP A 303 19.16 13.35 -5.39
N ALA A 304 19.65 13.42 -4.16
CA ALA A 304 19.75 12.27 -3.27
C ALA A 304 18.38 11.66 -2.95
N TRP A 305 17.34 12.48 -2.74
CA TRP A 305 15.97 11.98 -2.55
C TRP A 305 15.42 11.30 -3.80
N ARG A 306 15.69 11.82 -5.02
CA ARG A 306 15.31 11.18 -6.28
C ARG A 306 16.05 9.87 -6.54
N ALA A 307 17.23 9.70 -5.97
CA ALA A 307 18.02 8.46 -6.06
C ALA A 307 17.41 7.28 -5.27
N GLN A 308 16.34 7.51 -4.49
CA GLN A 308 15.67 6.46 -3.71
C GLN A 308 15.18 5.27 -4.58
N PRO A 309 15.00 4.07 -3.98
CA PRO A 309 14.54 2.90 -4.72
C PRO A 309 13.14 3.05 -5.31
N MET A 310 12.19 3.59 -4.55
CA MET A 310 10.81 3.81 -5.02
C MET A 310 10.76 5.06 -5.89
N ARG A 311 10.58 4.90 -7.19
CA ARG A 311 10.57 6.00 -8.17
C ARG A 311 9.20 6.32 -8.75
N ALA A 312 8.16 5.58 -8.39
CA ALA A 312 6.79 5.91 -8.79
C ALA A 312 6.42 7.34 -8.30
N HIS A 313 5.94 8.17 -9.23
CA HIS A 313 5.44 9.52 -8.96
C HIS A 313 6.41 10.44 -8.18
N LEU A 314 7.73 10.36 -8.43
CA LEU A 314 8.74 11.13 -7.70
C LEU A 314 8.46 12.63 -7.72
N ASP A 315 8.28 13.25 -8.89
CA ASP A 315 8.15 14.70 -8.99
C ASP A 315 6.93 15.22 -8.24
N ARG A 316 5.84 14.45 -8.27
CA ARG A 316 4.64 14.76 -7.50
C ARG A 316 4.91 14.64 -6.01
N ARG A 317 5.48 13.53 -5.54
CA ARG A 317 5.81 13.34 -4.12
C ARG A 317 6.74 14.44 -3.63
N LEU A 318 7.77 14.79 -4.40
CA LEU A 318 8.66 15.90 -4.11
C LEU A 318 7.91 17.23 -4.03
N ALA A 319 6.96 17.48 -4.93
CA ALA A 319 6.12 18.67 -4.87
C ALA A 319 5.34 18.80 -3.56
N LEU A 320 4.88 17.70 -2.96
CA LEU A 320 4.26 17.74 -1.64
C LEU A 320 5.28 18.11 -0.57
N LEU A 321 6.46 17.47 -0.56
CA LEU A 321 7.50 17.73 0.43
C LEU A 321 8.01 19.17 0.36
N ASP A 322 8.21 19.69 -0.85
CA ASP A 322 8.56 21.09 -1.12
C ASP A 322 7.48 22.04 -0.59
N ALA A 323 6.20 21.70 -0.76
CA ALA A 323 5.09 22.50 -0.24
C ALA A 323 5.15 22.59 1.29
N LEU A 324 5.37 21.46 1.97
CA LEU A 324 5.49 21.43 3.44
C LEU A 324 6.69 22.27 3.92
N LEU A 325 7.86 22.13 3.28
CA LEU A 325 9.06 22.90 3.63
C LEU A 325 8.88 24.40 3.39
N ALA A 326 8.30 24.79 2.25
CA ALA A 326 8.03 26.18 1.92
C ALA A 326 7.04 26.79 2.92
N GLU A 327 5.98 26.07 3.27
CA GLU A 327 4.97 26.55 4.22
C GLU A 327 5.54 26.75 5.63
N ARG A 328 6.33 25.80 6.14
CA ARG A 328 7.02 25.95 7.45
C ARG A 328 8.00 27.12 7.47
N ALA A 329 8.61 27.43 6.33
CA ALA A 329 9.51 28.56 6.17
C ALA A 329 8.79 29.90 5.95
N GLY A 330 7.45 29.94 5.94
CA GLY A 330 6.68 31.15 5.65
C GLY A 330 6.73 31.60 4.18
N ARG A 331 7.20 30.74 3.27
CA ARG A 331 7.31 31.00 1.82
C ARG A 331 6.00 30.66 1.11
N THR A 332 4.96 31.44 1.38
CA THR A 332 3.57 31.18 0.96
C THR A 332 3.39 30.95 -0.54
N GLU A 333 3.95 31.80 -1.40
CA GLU A 333 3.80 31.67 -2.85
C GLU A 333 4.41 30.37 -3.40
N GLU A 334 5.58 29.99 -2.88
CA GLU A 334 6.27 28.75 -3.23
C GLU A 334 5.47 27.52 -2.76
N ALA A 335 4.93 27.56 -1.54
CA ALA A 335 4.05 26.51 -1.03
C ALA A 335 2.80 26.33 -1.91
N LEU A 336 2.14 27.42 -2.30
CA LEU A 336 0.99 27.39 -3.20
C LEU A 336 1.31 26.78 -4.56
N ALA A 337 2.44 27.17 -5.17
CA ALA A 337 2.88 26.61 -6.45
C ALA A 337 3.11 25.09 -6.32
N CYS A 338 3.75 24.66 -5.23
CA CYS A 338 4.03 23.26 -4.96
C CYS A 338 2.76 22.43 -4.70
N TYR A 339 1.79 22.92 -3.90
CA TYR A 339 0.52 22.24 -3.71
C TYR A 339 -0.29 22.11 -5.01
N ARG A 340 -0.29 23.15 -5.85
CA ARG A 340 -0.97 23.11 -7.17
C ARG A 340 -0.31 22.10 -8.10
N ARG A 341 1.03 22.04 -8.13
CA ARG A 341 1.79 21.02 -8.87
C ARG A 341 1.46 19.62 -8.35
N TRP A 342 1.35 19.45 -7.03
CA TRP A 342 0.93 18.18 -6.44
C TRP A 342 -0.50 17.79 -6.80
N LEU A 343 -1.44 18.75 -6.85
CA LEU A 343 -2.85 18.55 -7.21
C LEU A 343 -3.10 18.24 -8.70
N GLY A 344 -2.08 18.32 -9.55
CA GLY A 344 -2.20 18.00 -10.97
C GLY A 344 -2.78 16.60 -11.25
N PRO A 345 -3.05 16.28 -12.53
CA PRO A 345 -3.62 15.00 -12.94
C PRO A 345 -2.93 13.81 -12.26
N HIS A 346 -3.73 12.85 -11.77
CA HIS A 346 -3.20 11.66 -11.10
C HIS A 346 -3.69 10.39 -11.78
N PRO A 347 -2.77 9.50 -12.20
CA PRO A 347 -3.15 8.25 -12.83
C PRO A 347 -3.95 7.28 -11.95
N PHE A 348 -3.96 7.48 -10.63
CA PHE A 348 -4.61 6.56 -9.69
C PHE A 348 -5.80 7.15 -8.94
N GLY A 349 -6.22 8.36 -9.31
CA GLY A 349 -7.08 9.18 -8.45
C GLY A 349 -6.31 9.62 -7.21
N ASN A 350 -6.61 10.82 -6.72
CA ASN A 350 -6.05 11.25 -5.45
C ASN A 350 -6.78 10.52 -4.34
N ASP A 351 -6.05 10.01 -3.35
CA ASP A 351 -6.66 9.71 -2.05
C ASP A 351 -7.47 10.95 -1.63
N PRO A 352 -8.78 10.80 -1.38
CA PRO A 352 -9.66 11.94 -1.17
C PRO A 352 -9.28 12.74 0.09
N ILE A 353 -8.62 12.12 1.07
CA ILE A 353 -8.10 12.81 2.26
C ILE A 353 -6.94 13.72 1.85
N HIS A 354 -5.97 13.21 1.10
CA HIS A 354 -4.83 14.00 0.63
C HIS A 354 -5.28 15.13 -0.31
N LEU A 355 -6.25 14.86 -1.19
CA LEU A 355 -6.84 15.87 -2.06
C LEU A 355 -7.44 17.01 -1.24
N ARG A 356 -8.26 16.66 -0.23
CA ARG A 356 -8.89 17.64 0.65
C ARG A 356 -7.86 18.42 1.45
N PHE A 357 -6.80 17.78 1.93
CA PHE A 357 -5.67 18.45 2.58
C PHE A 357 -5.06 19.54 1.70
N ALA A 358 -4.63 19.23 0.48
CA ALA A 358 -4.00 20.23 -0.37
C ALA A 358 -4.98 21.33 -0.82
N GLN A 359 -6.24 20.99 -1.10
CA GLN A 359 -7.27 21.98 -1.41
C GLN A 359 -7.48 22.97 -0.25
N TRP A 360 -7.56 22.45 0.98
CA TRP A 360 -7.67 23.28 2.17
C TRP A 360 -6.43 24.15 2.38
N ARG A 361 -5.21 23.61 2.23
CA ARG A 361 -3.98 24.42 2.33
C ARG A 361 -3.94 25.52 1.27
N ILE A 362 -4.32 25.23 0.02
CA ILE A 362 -4.40 26.25 -1.04
C ILE A 362 -5.40 27.36 -0.68
N ALA A 363 -6.58 27.01 -0.18
CA ALA A 363 -7.57 28.00 0.23
C ALA A 363 -7.07 28.87 1.39
N GLN A 364 -6.41 28.27 2.40
CA GLN A 364 -5.88 29.00 3.56
C GLN A 364 -4.70 29.91 3.22
N LEU A 365 -3.82 29.48 2.32
CA LEU A 365 -2.64 30.24 1.92
C LEU A 365 -2.96 31.28 0.83
N GLY A 366 -4.04 31.11 0.08
CA GLY A 366 -4.43 31.94 -1.06
C GLY A 366 -5.15 33.24 -0.73
N GLY A 367 -5.80 33.33 0.44
CA GLY A 367 -6.61 34.49 0.85
C GLY A 367 -8.05 34.47 0.35
#